data_AF-A0A1Q3FD94-F1
#
_entry.id   AF-A0A1Q3FD94-F1
#
_cell.length_a   1.000
_cell.length_b   1.000
_cell.length_c   1.000
_cell.angle_alpha   90.00
_cell.angle_beta   90.00
_cell.angle_gamma   90.00
#
_symmetry.space_group_name_H-M   'P 1'
#
loop_
_entity.id
_entity.type
_entity.pdbx_description
1 polymer ?
#
loop_
_entity_poly.entity_id
_entity_poly.type
_entity_poly.pdbx_seq_one_letter_code
_entity_poly.pdbx_strand_id
1 'polypeptide(L)'
;FDSRLEAAGEKLVVVDFFATWCGPCKVIAPKLDEFQNKYSEKIVIIKVDVDECEDLAAKYNISSMPTFLFIKNKEVVDQFAGANAEKLQSFITKH
;
A
#
# COMPACT_ATOMS: atom_id res chain seq x y z
N PHE A 1 3.77 -12.49 1.75
CA PHE A 1 3.88 -11.09 2.19
C PHE A 1 5.27 -10.81 2.74
N ASP A 2 5.71 -11.51 3.78
CA ASP A 2 7.00 -11.28 4.45
C ASP A 2 8.21 -11.38 3.50
N SER A 3 8.24 -12.37 2.60
CA SER A 3 9.31 -12.48 1.59
C SER A 3 9.41 -11.26 0.67
N ARG A 4 8.29 -10.61 0.35
CA ARG A 4 8.27 -9.37 -0.45
C ARG A 4 8.71 -8.16 0.38
N LEU A 5 8.41 -8.13 1.68
CA LEU A 5 8.95 -7.12 2.58
C LEU A 5 10.47 -7.25 2.71
N GLU A 6 10.99 -8.47 2.80
CA GLU A 6 12.43 -8.71 2.86
C GLU A 6 13.14 -8.34 1.56
N ALA A 7 12.56 -8.72 0.42
CA ALA A 7 13.10 -8.37 -0.89
C ALA A 7 13.10 -6.86 -1.20
N ALA A 8 12.27 -6.07 -0.50
CA ALA A 8 12.23 -4.62 -0.68
C ALA A 8 13.49 -3.90 -0.16
N GLY A 9 14.22 -4.53 0.77
CA GLY A 9 15.42 -3.93 1.37
C GLY A 9 15.13 -2.59 2.03
N GLU A 10 15.83 -1.54 1.60
CA GLU A 10 15.68 -0.17 2.11
C GLU A 10 14.56 0.63 1.43
N LYS A 11 13.94 0.09 0.38
CA LYS A 11 12.84 0.76 -0.34
C LYS A 11 11.62 0.87 0.57
N LEU A 12 10.86 1.96 0.38
CA LEU A 12 9.57 2.13 1.04
C LEU A 12 8.56 1.15 0.44
N VAL A 13 7.98 0.30 1.28
CA VAL A 13 6.89 -0.58 0.86
C VAL A 13 5.56 0.14 1.08
N VAL A 14 4.79 0.29 0.01
CA VAL A 14 3.41 0.77 0.05
C VAL A 14 2.49 -0.43 -0.10
N VAL A 15 1.76 -0.78 0.96
CA VAL A 15 0.78 -1.86 0.92
C VAL A 15 -0.60 -1.26 0.63
N ASP A 16 -1.21 -1.67 -0.46
CA ASP A 16 -2.59 -1.33 -0.86
C ASP A 16 -3.52 -2.46 -0.42
N PHE A 17 -4.23 -2.26 0.68
CA PHE A 17 -5.31 -3.15 1.10
C PHE A 17 -6.59 -2.77 0.36
N PHE A 18 -6.99 -3.64 -0.57
CA PHE A 18 -8.10 -3.42 -1.48
C PHE A 18 -9.09 -4.59 -1.46
N ALA A 19 -10.21 -4.42 -2.15
CA ALA A 19 -11.14 -5.51 -2.46
C ALA A 19 -11.61 -5.39 -3.92
N THR A 20 -11.92 -6.50 -4.58
CA THR A 20 -12.37 -6.49 -5.99
C THR A 20 -13.70 -5.76 -6.20
N TRP A 21 -14.54 -5.69 -5.19
CA TRP A 21 -15.84 -5.00 -5.19
C TRP A 21 -15.76 -3.54 -4.75
N CYS A 22 -14.60 -3.08 -4.27
CA CYS A 22 -14.39 -1.72 -3.78
C CYS A 22 -14.26 -0.71 -4.93
N GLY A 23 -15.28 0.14 -5.11
CA GLY A 23 -15.28 1.22 -6.11
C GLY A 23 -14.10 2.19 -5.98
N PRO A 24 -13.86 2.81 -4.81
CA PRO A 24 -12.73 3.72 -4.61
C PRO A 24 -11.36 3.08 -4.88
N CYS A 25 -11.19 1.78 -4.62
CA CYS A 25 -9.97 1.04 -4.91
C CYS A 25 -9.68 1.00 -6.42
N LYS A 26 -10.71 0.77 -7.24
CA LYS A 26 -10.59 0.80 -8.71
C LYS A 26 -10.21 2.18 -9.23
N VAL A 27 -10.70 3.24 -8.59
CA VAL A 27 -10.39 4.63 -8.98
C VAL A 27 -8.93 4.97 -8.75
N ILE A 28 -8.33 4.53 -7.63
CA ILE A 28 -6.93 4.87 -7.31
C ILE A 28 -5.90 3.91 -7.91
N ALA A 29 -6.30 2.70 -8.34
CA ALA A 29 -5.40 1.70 -8.89
C ALA A 29 -4.50 2.21 -10.04
N PRO A 30 -4.99 2.95 -11.06
CA PRO A 30 -4.12 3.48 -12.12
C PRO A 30 -3.04 4.43 -11.60
N LYS A 31 -3.32 5.13 -10.50
CA LYS A 31 -2.37 6.06 -9.88
C LYS A 31 -1.28 5.34 -9.09
N LEU A 32 -1.60 4.19 -8.48
CA LEU A 32 -0.59 3.30 -7.90
C LEU A 32 0.37 2.80 -8.96
N ASP A 33 -0.13 2.37 -10.12
CA ASP A 33 0.71 1.91 -11.24
C ASP A 33 1.62 3.04 -11.74
N GLU A 34 1.08 4.26 -11.89
CA GLU A 34 1.87 5.45 -12.23
C GLU A 34 2.97 5.72 -11.20
N PHE A 35 2.66 5.64 -9.90
CA PHE A 35 3.63 5.87 -8.83
C PHE A 35 4.68 4.77 -8.74
N GLN A 36 4.32 3.51 -8.92
CA GLN A 36 5.28 2.40 -8.95
C GLN A 36 6.30 2.62 -10.07
N ASN A 37 5.85 3.07 -11.25
CA ASN A 37 6.74 3.37 -12.37
C ASN A 37 7.59 4.62 -12.11
N LYS A 38 6.97 5.69 -11.61
CA LYS A 38 7.65 6.97 -11.33
C LYS A 38 8.69 6.86 -10.21
N TYR A 39 8.47 6.00 -9.24
CA TYR A 39 9.30 5.84 -8.05
C TYR A 39 9.89 4.43 -7.94
N SER A 40 10.13 3.73 -9.06
CA SER A 40 10.59 2.31 -9.10
C SER A 40 11.84 2.02 -8.27
N GLU A 41 12.74 3.00 -8.18
CA GLU A 41 13.97 2.90 -7.38
C GLU A 41 13.76 3.16 -5.89
N LYS A 42 12.63 3.77 -5.51
CA LYS A 42 12.34 4.21 -4.13
C LYS A 42 11.27 3.38 -3.44
N ILE A 43 10.29 2.88 -4.19
CA ILE A 43 9.14 2.19 -3.60
C ILE A 43 8.93 0.79 -4.18
N VAL A 44 8.27 -0.05 -3.39
CA VAL A 44 7.68 -1.31 -3.82
C VAL A 44 6.21 -1.27 -3.43
N ILE A 45 5.30 -1.50 -4.39
CA ILE A 45 3.87 -1.60 -4.08
C ILE A 45 3.47 -3.07 -3.93
N ILE A 46 2.79 -3.38 -2.83
CA ILE A 46 2.22 -4.70 -2.55
C ILE A 46 0.71 -4.52 -2.46
N LYS A 47 -0.03 -5.18 -3.35
CA LYS A 47 -1.49 -5.22 -3.27
C LYS A 47 -1.90 -6.43 -2.44
N VAL A 48 -2.82 -6.22 -1.51
CA VAL A 48 -3.38 -7.25 -0.63
C VAL A 48 -4.89 -7.19 -0.79
N ASP A 49 -5.47 -8.27 -1.32
CA ASP A 49 -6.91 -8.43 -1.32
C ASP A 49 -7.35 -8.84 0.09
N VAL A 50 -8.22 -8.04 0.71
CA VAL A 50 -8.69 -8.30 2.07
C VAL A 50 -9.58 -9.54 2.16
N ASP A 51 -10.22 -9.94 1.07
CA ASP A 51 -11.07 -11.13 1.01
C ASP A 51 -10.21 -12.42 0.91
N GLU A 52 -9.02 -12.34 0.30
CA GLU A 52 -8.11 -13.48 0.18
C GLU A 52 -7.10 -13.57 1.34
N CYS A 53 -6.82 -12.44 1.99
CA CYS A 53 -5.80 -12.31 3.04
C CYS A 53 -6.39 -11.78 4.35
N GLU A 54 -7.48 -12.38 4.83
CA GLU A 54 -8.22 -11.94 6.02
C GLU A 54 -7.32 -11.79 7.27
N ASP A 55 -6.45 -12.78 7.54
CA ASP A 55 -5.53 -12.75 8.68
C ASP A 55 -4.57 -11.54 8.62
N LEU A 56 -4.12 -11.18 7.42
CA LEU A 56 -3.21 -10.06 7.21
C LEU A 56 -3.95 -8.72 7.37
N ALA A 57 -5.18 -8.64 6.86
CA ALA A 57 -6.05 -7.49 7.06
C ALA A 57 -6.36 -7.30 8.56
N ALA A 58 -6.65 -8.37 9.29
CA ALA A 58 -6.85 -8.34 10.74
C ALA A 58 -5.58 -7.90 11.49
N LYS A 59 -4.41 -8.47 11.15
CA LYS A 59 -3.11 -8.10 11.74
C LYS A 59 -2.83 -6.60 11.67
N TYR A 60 -3.21 -5.94 10.59
CA TYR A 60 -3.00 -4.50 10.38
C TYR A 60 -4.25 -3.64 10.67
N ASN A 61 -5.28 -4.20 11.31
CA ASN A 61 -6.52 -3.52 11.68
C ASN A 61 -7.20 -2.80 10.51
N ILE A 62 -7.22 -3.44 9.34
CA ILE A 62 -7.84 -2.89 8.14
C ILE A 62 -9.37 -2.96 8.29
N SER A 63 -10.01 -1.80 8.32
CA SER A 63 -11.47 -1.65 8.49
C SER A 63 -12.15 -0.90 7.35
N SER A 64 -11.36 -0.38 6.40
CA SER A 64 -11.87 0.37 5.25
C SER A 64 -10.94 0.21 4.06
N MET A 65 -11.50 0.27 2.85
CA MET A 65 -10.75 0.10 1.62
C MET A 65 -10.96 1.31 0.68
N PRO A 66 -9.89 1.77 -0.01
CA PRO A 66 -8.51 1.30 0.15
C PRO A 66 -7.89 1.80 1.45
N THR A 67 -7.03 1.00 2.05
CA THR A 67 -6.11 1.45 3.12
C THR A 67 -4.68 1.26 2.67
N PHE A 68 -3.89 2.32 2.80
CA PHE A 68 -2.48 2.32 2.48
C PHE A 68 -1.65 2.25 3.75
N LEU A 69 -0.78 1.26 3.83
CA LEU A 69 0.19 1.09 4.90
C LEU A 69 1.60 1.32 4.33
N PHE A 70 2.40 2.11 5.03
CA PHE A 70 3.76 2.45 4.63
C PHE A 70 4.71 1.72 5.56
N ILE A 71 5.55 0.84 5.00
CA ILE A 71 6.54 0.06 5.75
C ILE A 71 7.93 0.40 5.24
N LYS A 72 8.85 0.72 6.14
CA LYS A 72 10.27 0.90 5.84
C LYS A 72 11.10 0.21 6.91
N ASN A 73 12.16 -0.50 6.51
CA ASN A 73 12.99 -1.28 7.44
C ASN A 73 12.18 -2.23 8.35
N LYS A 74 11.14 -2.87 7.79
CA LYS A 74 10.20 -3.78 8.48
C LYS A 74 9.33 -3.13 9.56
N GLU A 75 9.34 -1.80 9.69
CA GLU A 75 8.48 -1.05 10.61
C GLU A 75 7.41 -0.27 9.86
N VAL A 76 6.21 -0.19 10.44
CA VAL A 76 5.14 0.67 9.94
C VAL A 76 5.50 2.12 10.26
N VAL A 77 5.67 2.94 9.22
CA VAL A 77 6.07 4.35 9.36
C VAL A 77 4.91 5.32 9.17
N ASP A 78 3.84 4.92 8.48
CA ASP A 78 2.61 5.70 8.30
C ASP A 78 1.46 4.80 7.81
N GLN A 79 0.23 5.29 7.92
CA GLN A 79 -0.97 4.63 7.41
C GLN A 79 -2.06 5.67 7.11
N PHE A 80 -2.86 5.45 6.07
CA PHE A 80 -4.13 6.16 5.92
C PHE A 80 -5.14 5.38 5.07
N ALA A 81 -6.42 5.68 5.26
CA ALA A 81 -7.52 5.14 4.46
C ALA A 81 -8.09 6.17 3.48
N GLY A 82 -8.61 5.68 2.36
CA GLY A 82 -9.32 6.44 1.35
C GLY A 82 -8.54 6.64 0.04
N ALA A 83 -9.28 6.79 -1.05
CA ALA A 83 -8.74 6.99 -2.40
C ALA A 83 -8.28 8.44 -2.62
N ASN A 84 -7.20 8.87 -1.95
CA ASN A 84 -6.61 10.19 -2.11
C ASN A 84 -5.19 10.10 -2.70
N ALA A 85 -5.08 10.42 -3.99
CA ALA A 85 -3.82 10.35 -4.74
C ALA A 85 -2.74 11.34 -4.25
N GLU A 86 -3.13 12.56 -3.88
CA GLU A 86 -2.20 13.58 -3.41
C GLU A 86 -1.59 13.18 -2.06
N LYS A 87 -2.45 12.67 -1.16
CA LYS A 87 -2.01 12.16 0.15
C LYS A 87 -1.14 10.92 0.00
N LEU A 88 -1.47 10.01 -0.92
CA LEU A 88 -0.61 8.87 -1.25
C LEU A 88 0.78 9.33 -1.70
N GLN A 89 0.83 10.30 -2.62
CA GLN A 89 2.09 10.84 -3.13
C GLN A 89 2.90 11.53 -2.04
N SER A 90 2.25 12.29 -1.15
CA SER A 90 2.95 13.01 -0.10
C SER A 90 3.64 12.06 0.88
N PHE A 91 3.00 10.96 1.26
CA PHE A 91 3.63 9.91 2.07
C PHE A 91 4.78 9.22 1.34
N ILE A 92 4.63 8.93 0.04
CA ILE A 92 5.72 8.37 -0.79
C ILE A 92 6.94 9.30 -0.83
N THR A 93 6.73 10.62 -0.84
CA THR A 93 7.85 11.58 -0.88
C THR A 93 8.43 11.90 0.50
N LYS A 94 7.66 11.68 1.57
CA LYS A 94 8.06 11.93 2.95
C LYS A 94 9.06 10.89 3.46
N HIS A 95 8.89 9.63 3.04
CA HIS A 95 9.69 8.48 3.47
C HIS A 95 10.63 7.97 2.39
#